data_AF-A0AB36P2U2-F1
#
_entry.id   AF-A0AB36P2U2-F1
#
_cell.length_a   1.000
_cell.length_b   1.000
_cell.length_c   1.000
_cell.angle_alpha   90.00
_cell.angle_beta   90.00
_cell.angle_gamma   90.00
#
_symmetry.space_group_name_H-M   'P 1'
#
loop_
_entity.id
_entity.type
_entity.pdbx_description
1 polymer ?
#
loop_
_entity_poly.entity_id
_entity_poly.type
_entity_poly.pdbx_seq_one_letter_code
_entity_poly.pdbx_strand_id
1 'polypeptide(L)'
;MRNKNLCKALIISFFYVLLGTIAVMVSFPDYSIMGFDYNNPLWLPLVILTIPVNILLFGLVMVDISFIAIFILQSIVFLITWLVVFKLLNFMNKRKYPKRS
;
A
#
# COMPACT_ATOMS: atom_id res chain seq x y z
N MET A 1 3.82 14.95 -20.08
CA MET A 1 4.26 14.69 -18.67
C MET A 1 3.21 13.97 -17.82
N ARG A 2 1.91 14.27 -17.95
CA ARG A 2 0.83 13.67 -17.13
C ARG A 2 0.77 12.13 -17.16
N ASN A 3 0.90 11.51 -18.34
CA ASN A 3 0.84 10.05 -18.48
C ASN A 3 2.02 9.31 -17.85
N LYS A 4 3.23 9.91 -17.86
CA LYS A 4 4.41 9.31 -17.21
C LYS A 4 4.29 9.31 -15.68
N ASN A 5 3.68 10.36 -15.11
CA ASN A 5 3.40 10.44 -13.68
C ASN A 5 2.28 9.49 -13.25
N LEU A 6 1.27 9.25 -14.11
CA LEU A 6 0.21 8.26 -13.86
C LEU A 6 0.78 6.84 -13.73
N CYS A 7 1.57 6.38 -14.71
CA CYS A 7 2.20 5.05 -14.62
C CYS A 7 3.13 4.91 -13.41
N LYS A 8 3.95 5.93 -13.12
CA LYS A 8 4.82 5.90 -11.95
C LYS A 8 4.03 5.84 -10.64
N ALA A 9 2.99 6.67 -10.52
CA ALA A 9 2.10 6.64 -9.36
C ALA A 9 1.47 5.25 -9.20
N LEU A 10 1.00 4.65 -10.30
CA LEU A 10 0.36 3.34 -10.29
C LEU A 10 1.31 2.25 -9.80
N ILE A 11 2.54 2.21 -10.33
CA ILE A 11 3.57 1.25 -9.90
C ILE A 11 3.92 1.42 -8.42
N ILE A 12 4.18 2.65 -7.97
CA ILE A 12 4.54 2.92 -6.57
C ILE A 12 3.41 2.50 -5.64
N SER A 13 2.17 2.85 -5.99
CA SER A 13 1.00 2.52 -5.18
C SER A 13 0.75 1.02 -5.15
N PHE A 14 1.01 0.34 -6.26
CA PHE A 14 0.87 -1.11 -6.37
C PHE A 14 1.85 -1.83 -5.44
N PHE A 15 3.13 -1.48 -5.50
CA PHE A 15 4.13 -2.06 -4.60
C PHE A 15 3.84 -1.73 -3.13
N TYR A 16 3.40 -0.51 -2.82
CA TYR A 16 3.09 -0.10 -1.45
C TYR A 16 1.94 -0.90 -0.85
N VAL A 17 0.83 -1.06 -1.60
CA VAL A 17 -0.32 -1.85 -1.15
C VAL A 17 0.01 -3.33 -1.10
N LEU A 18 0.78 -3.84 -2.05
CA LEU A 18 1.25 -5.23 -2.05
C LEU A 18 2.12 -5.53 -0.83
N LEU A 19 3.06 -4.64 -0.48
CA LEU A 19 3.85 -4.75 0.74
C LEU A 19 2.98 -4.79 2.01
N GLY A 20 1.99 -3.90 2.11
CA GLY A 20 1.08 -3.87 3.27
C GLY A 20 0.23 -5.15 3.37
N THR A 21 -0.24 -5.65 2.23
CA THR A 21 -1.00 -6.91 2.18
C THR A 21 -0.16 -8.09 2.66
N ILE A 22 1.09 -8.19 2.19
CA ILE A 22 2.03 -9.24 2.63
C ILE A 22 2.32 -9.10 4.13
N ALA A 23 2.57 -7.88 4.61
CA ALA A 23 2.85 -7.64 6.03
C ALA A 23 1.70 -8.13 6.93
N VAL A 24 0.46 -7.89 6.53
CA VAL A 24 -0.73 -8.36 7.26
C VAL A 24 -0.93 -9.86 7.12
N MET A 25 -0.79 -10.43 5.92
CA MET A 25 -0.93 -11.89 5.73
C MET A 25 0.08 -12.66 6.59
N VAL A 26 1.33 -12.21 6.61
CA VAL A 26 2.41 -12.80 7.40
C VAL A 26 2.21 -12.62 8.92
N SER A 27 1.30 -11.71 9.33
CA SER A 27 0.90 -11.57 10.74
C SER A 27 0.11 -12.79 11.23
N PHE A 28 -0.49 -13.55 10.32
CA PHE A 28 -1.23 -14.75 10.64
C PHE A 28 -0.31 -15.99 10.51
N PRO A 29 -0.23 -16.85 11.55
CA PRO A 29 0.71 -17.96 11.58
C PRO A 29 0.48 -18.98 10.45
N ASP A 30 -0.75 -19.12 9.97
CA ASP A 30 -1.11 -20.04 8.88
C ASP A 30 -0.62 -19.57 7.49
N TYR A 31 -0.21 -18.31 7.35
CA TYR A 31 0.17 -17.71 6.07
C TYR A 31 1.63 -17.19 6.07
N SER A 32 2.53 -17.89 6.76
CA SER A 32 3.98 -17.61 6.64
C SER A 32 4.45 -17.84 5.20
N ILE A 33 5.05 -16.80 4.60
CA ILE A 33 5.56 -16.86 3.22
C ILE A 33 7.08 -16.99 3.29
N MET A 34 7.64 -18.10 2.79
CA MET A 34 9.09 -18.33 2.69
C MET A 34 9.86 -18.13 4.02
N GLY A 35 9.26 -18.49 5.16
CA GLY A 35 9.88 -18.32 6.48
C GLY A 35 9.96 -16.87 6.97
N PHE A 36 9.33 -15.94 6.25
CA PHE A 36 9.02 -14.61 6.75
C PHE A 36 7.75 -14.72 7.60
N ASP A 37 7.88 -14.42 8.89
CA ASP A 37 6.81 -14.43 9.90
C ASP A 37 6.80 -13.12 10.69
N TYR A 38 5.84 -12.96 11.59
CA TYR A 38 5.77 -11.82 12.50
C TYR A 38 6.97 -11.73 13.48
N ASN A 39 7.73 -12.81 13.65
CA ASN A 39 8.96 -12.81 14.46
C ASN A 39 10.16 -12.23 13.72
N ASN A 40 10.06 -12.05 12.39
CA ASN A 40 11.14 -11.47 11.62
C ASN A 40 11.32 -9.98 11.99
N PRO A 41 12.53 -9.52 12.36
CA PRO A 41 12.76 -8.13 12.75
C PRO A 41 12.43 -7.10 11.65
N LEU A 42 12.36 -7.54 10.39
CA LEU A 42 11.95 -6.70 9.25
C LEU A 42 10.43 -6.55 9.12
N TRP A 43 9.63 -7.36 9.81
CA TRP A 43 8.17 -7.27 9.79
C TRP A 43 7.67 -5.97 10.41
N LEU A 44 8.18 -5.61 11.59
CA LEU A 44 7.73 -4.46 12.37
C LEU A 44 7.95 -3.11 11.62
N PRO A 45 9.13 -2.84 11.02
CA PRO A 45 9.32 -1.66 10.16
C PRO A 45 8.38 -1.64 8.96
N LEU A 46 8.13 -2.80 8.34
CA LEU A 46 7.24 -2.92 7.19
C LEU A 46 5.80 -2.57 7.58
N VAL A 47 5.36 -3.08 8.73
CA VAL A 47 4.04 -2.80 9.29
C VAL A 47 3.90 -1.32 9.60
N ILE A 48 4.89 -0.71 10.26
CA ILE A 48 4.89 0.73 10.57
C ILE A 48 4.78 1.57 9.29
N LEU A 49 5.58 1.25 8.28
CA LEU A 49 5.57 1.97 7.00
C LEU A 49 4.22 1.87 6.30
N THR A 50 3.53 0.74 6.45
CA THR A 50 2.26 0.44 5.78
C THR A 50 1.04 0.50 6.71
N ILE A 51 1.17 1.10 7.91
CA ILE A 51 0.09 1.28 8.91
C ILE A 51 -1.25 1.69 8.29
N PRO A 52 -1.32 2.69 7.39
CA PRO A 52 -2.59 3.14 6.83
C PRO A 52 -3.33 2.06 6.04
N VAL A 53 -2.58 1.16 5.41
CA VAL A 53 -3.09 0.01 4.66
C VAL A 53 -3.44 -1.12 5.62
N ASN A 54 -2.58 -1.34 6.61
CA ASN A 54 -2.66 -2.49 7.51
C ASN A 54 -3.80 -2.38 8.51
N ILE A 55 -4.10 -1.20 9.06
CA ILE A 55 -5.19 -1.01 10.04
C ILE A 55 -6.54 -1.43 9.44
N LEU A 56 -6.79 -1.04 8.19
CA LEU A 56 -8.03 -1.37 7.49
C LEU A 56 -8.12 -2.88 7.23
N LEU A 57 -7.03 -3.48 6.75
CA LEU A 57 -6.99 -4.91 6.46
C LEU A 57 -7.10 -5.75 7.74
N PHE A 58 -6.41 -5.35 8.81
CA PHE A 58 -6.41 -6.03 10.10
C PHE A 58 -7.81 -5.99 10.74
N GLY A 59 -8.49 -4.84 10.69
CA GLY A 59 -9.86 -4.72 11.14
C GLY A 59 -10.82 -5.63 10.38
N LEU A 60 -10.62 -5.78 9.07
CA LEU A 60 -11.43 -6.68 8.25
C LEU A 60 -11.17 -8.16 8.59
N VAL A 61 -9.90 -8.58 8.65
CA VAL A 61 -9.55 -9.98 8.94
C VAL A 61 -9.98 -10.40 10.35
N MET A 62 -10.04 -9.47 11.31
CA MET A 62 -10.57 -9.71 12.65
C MET A 62 -12.09 -9.90 12.70
N VAL A 63 -12.83 -9.35 11.73
CA VAL A 63 -14.30 -9.46 11.68
C VAL A 63 -14.73 -10.67 10.84
N ASP A 64 -14.11 -10.88 9.68
CA ASP A 64 -14.44 -12.00 8.80
C ASP A 64 -13.28 -12.31 7.82
N ILE A 65 -12.91 -13.59 7.66
CA ILE A 65 -11.83 -14.05 6.75
C ILE A 65 -12.40 -14.27 5.33
N SER A 66 -13.18 -13.30 4.84
CA SER A 66 -13.72 -13.35 3.48
C SER A 66 -12.71 -12.77 2.50
N PHE A 67 -12.08 -13.64 1.70
CA PHE A 67 -11.15 -13.24 0.64
C PHE A 67 -11.73 -12.17 -0.31
N ILE A 68 -13.05 -12.23 -0.57
CA ILE A 68 -13.75 -11.26 -1.43
C ILE A 68 -13.76 -9.88 -0.77
N ALA A 69 -14.05 -9.81 0.54
CA ALA A 69 -14.05 -8.55 1.28
C ALA A 69 -12.64 -7.94 1.32
N ILE A 70 -11.62 -8.79 1.54
CA ILE A 70 -10.20 -8.38 1.52
C ILE A 70 -9.86 -7.78 0.15
N PHE A 71 -10.26 -8.43 -0.95
CA PHE A 71 -10.01 -7.95 -2.30
C PHE A 71 -10.69 -6.61 -2.61
N ILE A 72 -11.94 -6.44 -2.20
CA ILE A 72 -12.69 -5.18 -2.39
C ILE A 72 -12.04 -4.06 -1.59
N LEU A 73 -11.75 -4.29 -0.31
CA LEU A 73 -11.10 -3.31 0.55
C LEU A 73 -9.74 -2.90 -0.02
N GLN A 74 -8.97 -3.86 -0.52
CA GLN A 74 -7.64 -3.59 -1.04
C GLN A 74 -7.65 -2.84 -2.37
N SER A 75 -8.69 -3.04 -3.19
CA SER A 75 -8.93 -2.22 -4.37
C SER A 75 -9.25 -0.76 -4.00
N ILE A 76 -10.03 -0.54 -2.93
CA ILE A 76 -10.36 0.82 -2.44
C ILE A 76 -9.11 1.51 -1.89
N VAL A 77 -8.35 0.83 -1.03
CA VAL A 77 -7.10 1.37 -0.45
C VAL A 77 -6.08 1.68 -1.54
N PHE A 78 -5.98 0.83 -2.56
CA PHE A 78 -5.15 1.08 -3.72
C PHE A 78 -5.56 2.33 -4.48
N LEU A 79 -6.85 2.53 -4.77
CA LEU A 79 -7.34 3.73 -5.45
C LEU A 79 -7.04 5.01 -4.64
N ILE A 80 -7.26 4.98 -3.32
CA ILE A 80 -6.97 6.11 -2.43
C ILE A 80 -5.47 6.43 -2.45
N THR A 81 -4.63 5.42 -2.24
CA THR A 81 -3.16 5.55 -2.25
C THR A 81 -2.68 6.10 -3.60
N TRP A 82 -3.22 5.58 -4.70
CA TRP A 82 -2.89 6.02 -6.04
C TRP A 82 -3.22 7.48 -6.28
N LEU A 83 -4.40 7.95 -5.86
CA LEU A 83 -4.78 9.36 -5.95
C LEU A 83 -3.84 10.26 -5.13
N VAL A 84 -3.48 9.84 -3.91
CA VAL A 84 -2.55 10.59 -3.05
C VAL A 84 -1.17 10.67 -3.68
N VAL A 85 -0.59 9.55 -4.10
CA VAL A 85 0.74 9.50 -4.74
C VAL A 85 0.75 10.30 -6.04
N PHE A 86 -0.30 10.20 -6.85
CA PHE A 86 -0.42 10.97 -8.08
C PHE A 86 -0.47 12.48 -7.82
N LYS A 87 -1.25 12.93 -6.83
CA LYS A 87 -1.27 14.34 -6.40
C LYS A 87 0.10 14.78 -5.90
N LEU A 88 0.78 13.96 -5.09
CA LEU A 88 2.10 14.26 -4.54
C LEU A 88 3.15 14.43 -5.64
N LEU A 89 3.20 13.49 -6.59
CA LEU A 89 4.11 13.55 -7.75
C LEU A 89 3.84 14.78 -8.62
N ASN A 90 2.57 15.13 -8.87
CA ASN A 90 2.26 16.35 -9.61
C ASN A 90 2.65 17.61 -8.86
N PHE A 91 2.49 17.64 -7.53
CA PHE A 91 2.91 18.76 -6.69
C PHE A 91 4.43 18.93 -6.69
N MET A 92 5.19 17.85 -6.52
CA MET A 92 6.65 17.86 -6.59
C MET A 92 7.15 18.31 -7.96
N ASN A 93 6.53 17.84 -9.04
CA ASN A 93 6.92 18.24 -10.40
C ASN A 93 6.64 19.73 -10.67
N LYS A 94 5.55 20.28 -10.12
CA LYS A 94 5.22 21.71 -10.19
C LYS A 94 6.24 22.58 -9.45
N ARG A 95 6.80 22.10 -8.33
CA ARG A 95 7.91 22.78 -7.62
C ARG A 95 9.25 22.68 -8.35
N LYS A 96 9.53 21.55 -9.01
CA LYS A 96 10.81 21.31 -9.70
C LYS A 96 10.93 22.09 -11.01
N TYR A 97 9.81 22.35 -11.68
CA TYR A 97 9.72 23.22 -12.85
C TYR A 97 8.63 24.26 -12.61
N PRO A 98 8.91 25.32 -11.83
CA PRO A 98 7.98 26.44 -11.76
C PRO A 98 7.86 26.99 -13.17
N LYS A 99 6.65 27.01 -13.74
CA LYS A 99 6.41 27.74 -14.98
C LYS A 99 6.86 29.17 -14.71
N ARG A 100 7.96 29.59 -15.34
CA ARG A 100 8.31 31.01 -15.44
C ARG A 100 7.18 31.64 -16.26
N SER A 101 6.27 32.28 -15.53
CA SER A 101 5.33 33.25 -16.08
C SER A 101 6.11 34.48 -16.51
#